data_AF-A0A1L8WRK1-F1
#
_entry.id   AF-A0A1L8WRK1-F1
#
_cell.length_a   1.000
_cell.length_b   1.000
_cell.length_c   1.000
_cell.angle_alpha   90.00
_cell.angle_beta   90.00
_cell.angle_gamma   90.00
#
_symmetry.space_group_name_H-M   'P 1'
#
loop_
_entity.id
_entity.type
_entity.pdbx_description
1 polymer ?
#
loop_
_entity_poly.entity_id
_entity_poly.type
_entity_poly.pdbx_seq_one_letter_code
_entity_poly.pdbx_strand_id
1 'polypeptide(L)'
;MSLLVKIKWLKETQPELTKKAAYYIGIKEYIFYCLFQQLICDYIASSGTGYFDIHQFNWTENVLKYLSINKNQLPQLFPPTTKIN
;
A
#
# COMPACT_ATOMS: atom_id res chain seq x y z
N MET A 1 -0.51 -10.05 11.56
CA MET A 1 -0.44 -8.61 11.88
C MET A 1 -0.46 -7.82 10.59
N SER A 2 -1.43 -6.91 10.42
CA SER A 2 -1.63 -6.13 9.19
C SER A 2 -0.58 -5.03 9.01
N LEU A 3 -0.44 -4.51 7.77
CA LEU A 3 0.48 -3.42 7.45
C LEU A 3 0.09 -2.11 8.14
N LEU A 4 -1.21 -1.87 8.35
CA LEU A 4 -1.77 -0.77 9.13
C LEU A 4 -1.06 -0.57 10.48
N VAL A 5 -0.96 -1.63 11.29
CA VAL A 5 -0.39 -1.53 12.64
C VAL A 5 1.10 -1.22 12.59
N LYS A 6 1.83 -1.81 11.63
CA LYS A 6 3.26 -1.55 11.43
C LYS A 6 3.51 -0.09 11.04
N ILE A 7 2.72 0.46 10.12
CA ILE A 7 2.82 1.85 9.69
C ILE A 7 2.52 2.79 10.85
N LYS A 8 1.45 2.52 11.61
CA LYS A 8 1.09 3.34 12.77
C LYS A 8 2.24 3.39 13.79
N TRP A 9 2.78 2.23 14.14
CA TRP A 9 3.93 2.13 15.04
C TRP A 9 5.17 2.86 14.50
N LEU A 10 5.48 2.73 13.20
CA LEU A 10 6.60 3.45 12.58
C LEU A 10 6.42 4.96 12.62
N LYS A 11 5.19 5.46 12.43
CA LYS A 11 4.91 6.91 12.52
C LYS A 11 5.07 7.44 13.93
N GLU A 12 4.78 6.63 14.95
CA GLU A 12 4.94 7.00 16.36
C GLU A 12 6.39 6.91 16.83
N THR A 13 7.13 5.90 16.38
CA THR A 13 8.48 5.60 16.88
C THR A 13 9.59 6.17 16.00
N GLN A 14 9.35 6.35 14.70
CA GLN A 14 10.33 6.81 13.72
C GLN A 14 9.71 7.83 12.74
N PRO A 15 9.16 8.96 13.23
CA PRO A 15 8.44 9.92 12.40
C PRO A 15 9.31 10.48 11.26
N GLU A 16 10.59 10.78 11.51
CA GLU A 16 11.51 11.31 10.49
C GLU A 16 11.79 10.32 9.35
N LEU A 17 11.79 9.01 9.63
CA LEU A 17 11.87 7.99 8.59
C LEU A 17 10.61 8.01 7.73
N THR A 18 9.44 8.04 8.37
CA THR A 18 8.16 8.00 7.65
C THR A 18 7.90 9.27 6.82
N LYS A 19 8.44 10.42 7.22
CA LYS A 19 8.38 11.67 6.42
C LYS A 19 9.16 11.56 5.11
N LYS A 20 10.24 10.76 5.08
CA LYS A 20 11.07 10.52 3.89
C LYS A 20 10.55 9.38 3.02
N ALA A 21 9.56 8.61 3.50
CA ALA A 21 9.05 7.45 2.79
C ALA A 21 8.23 7.88 1.56
N ALA A 22 8.71 7.50 0.38
CA ALA A 22 7.99 7.74 -0.87
C ALA A 22 6.78 6.79 -1.01
N TYR A 23 6.93 5.51 -0.62
CA TYR A 23 5.91 4.49 -0.81
C TYR A 23 5.76 3.55 0.39
N TYR A 24 4.55 3.04 0.61
CA TYR A 24 4.24 1.98 1.58
C TYR A 24 3.74 0.74 0.84
N ILE A 25 4.67 -0.16 0.51
CA ILE A 25 4.44 -1.29 -0.39
C ILE A 25 4.98 -2.60 0.20
N GLY A 26 4.48 -3.73 -0.29
CA GLY A 26 5.04 -5.05 0.00
C GLY A 26 6.21 -5.40 -0.91
N ILE A 27 6.82 -6.56 -0.66
CA ILE A 27 7.97 -7.04 -1.44
C ILE A 27 7.59 -7.37 -2.88
N LYS A 28 6.36 -7.86 -3.13
CA LYS A 28 5.89 -8.20 -4.47
C LYS A 28 5.78 -6.94 -5.35
N GLU A 29 5.23 -5.87 -4.82
CA GLU A 29 5.09 -4.58 -5.51
C GLU A 29 6.48 -3.99 -5.82
N TYR A 30 7.44 -4.15 -4.91
CA TYR A 30 8.82 -3.73 -5.13
C TYR A 30 9.49 -4.53 -6.26
N ILE A 31 9.30 -5.86 -6.30
CA ILE A 31 9.80 -6.70 -7.39
C ILE A 31 9.18 -6.26 -8.74
N PHE A 32 7.88 -5.96 -8.76
CA PHE A 32 7.20 -5.48 -9.98
C PHE A 32 7.76 -4.15 -10.45
N TYR A 33 8.05 -3.24 -9.51
CA TYR A 33 8.73 -1.99 -9.84
C TYR A 33 10.12 -2.23 -10.43
N CYS A 34 10.93 -3.13 -9.85
CA CYS A 34 12.26 -3.43 -10.39
C CYS A 34 12.22 -4.05 -11.80
N LEU A 35 11.23 -4.90 -12.09
CA LEU A 35 11.14 -5.62 -13.36
C LEU A 35 10.45 -4.81 -14.46
N PHE A 36 9.39 -4.09 -14.12
CA PHE A 36 8.48 -3.46 -15.08
C PHE A 36 8.38 -1.94 -14.92
N GLN A 37 9.04 -1.35 -13.93
CA GLN A 37 8.91 0.07 -13.56
C GLN A 37 7.47 0.47 -13.23
N GLN A 38 6.67 -0.50 -12.75
CA GLN A 38 5.27 -0.31 -12.42
C GLN A 38 5.02 -0.67 -10.95
N LEU A 39 4.43 0.28 -10.22
CA LEU A 39 4.09 0.12 -8.82
C LEU A 39 2.61 -0.30 -8.68
N ILE A 40 2.37 -1.60 -8.73
CA ILE A 40 1.01 -2.18 -8.79
C ILE A 40 0.84 -3.31 -7.78
N CYS A 41 -0.40 -3.47 -7.29
CA CYS A 41 -0.79 -4.49 -6.33
C CYS A 41 -2.14 -5.10 -6.72
N ASP A 42 -2.33 -6.38 -6.44
CA ASP A 42 -3.59 -7.05 -6.66
C ASP A 42 -4.51 -6.97 -5.43
N TYR A 43 -5.81 -7.20 -5.63
CA TYR A 43 -6.79 -7.15 -4.55
C TYR A 43 -6.53 -8.19 -3.44
N ILE A 44 -5.94 -9.34 -3.76
CA ILE A 44 -5.69 -10.41 -2.78
C ILE A 44 -4.61 -9.95 -1.80
N ALA A 45 -3.47 -9.48 -2.30
CA ALA A 45 -2.41 -8.93 -1.47
C ALA A 45 -2.89 -7.68 -0.69
N SER A 46 -3.67 -6.82 -1.34
CA SER A 46 -4.19 -5.59 -0.73
C SER A 46 -5.14 -5.85 0.43
N SER A 47 -5.91 -6.94 0.40
CA SER A 47 -6.83 -7.33 1.48
C SER A 47 -6.14 -7.53 2.84
N GLY A 48 -4.87 -7.95 2.85
CA GLY A 48 -4.08 -8.15 4.07
C GLY A 48 -3.49 -6.87 4.69
N THR A 49 -3.60 -5.72 4.01
CA THR A 49 -2.97 -4.46 4.45
C THR A 49 -3.69 -3.82 5.64
N GLY A 50 -4.99 -4.05 5.76
CA GLY A 50 -5.86 -3.44 6.78
C GLY A 50 -6.42 -2.06 6.39
N TYR A 51 -6.16 -1.58 5.17
CA TYR A 51 -6.70 -0.31 4.65
C TYR A 51 -7.22 -0.42 3.21
N PHE A 52 -7.66 -1.62 2.83
CA PHE A 52 -8.32 -1.93 1.56
C PHE A 52 -9.80 -2.23 1.81
N ASP A 53 -10.68 -1.61 1.04
CA ASP A 53 -12.12 -1.85 1.06
C ASP A 53 -12.46 -2.98 0.08
N ILE A 54 -12.90 -4.12 0.62
CA ILE A 54 -13.24 -5.32 -0.16
C ILE A 54 -14.54 -5.20 -0.95
N HIS A 55 -15.39 -4.23 -0.64
CA HIS A 55 -16.64 -3.98 -1.35
C HIS A 55 -16.45 -2.99 -2.51
N GLN A 56 -15.58 -2.00 -2.32
CA GLN A 56 -15.27 -0.99 -3.34
C GLN A 56 -14.03 -1.31 -4.19
N PHE A 57 -13.26 -2.33 -3.81
CA PHE A 57 -11.99 -2.70 -4.44
C PHE A 57 -10.99 -1.55 -4.54
N ASN A 58 -10.93 -0.72 -3.50
CA ASN A 58 -10.11 0.50 -3.47
C ASN A 58 -9.55 0.73 -2.05
N TRP A 59 -8.59 1.63 -1.92
CA TRP A 59 -8.05 2.00 -0.61
C TRP A 59 -9.10 2.74 0.25
N THR A 60 -9.21 2.38 1.53
CA THR A 60 -10.15 2.98 2.47
C THR A 60 -9.68 4.37 2.91
N GLU A 61 -10.28 5.42 2.36
CA GLU A 61 -9.85 6.81 2.58
C GLU A 61 -9.78 7.23 4.06
N ASN A 62 -10.76 6.81 4.87
CA ASN A 62 -10.79 7.11 6.31
C ASN A 62 -9.57 6.53 7.04
N VAL A 63 -9.13 5.33 6.64
CA VAL A 63 -7.97 4.67 7.24
C VAL A 63 -6.67 5.31 6.75
N LEU A 64 -6.59 5.70 5.47
CA LEU A 64 -5.45 6.44 4.94
C LEU A 64 -5.29 7.79 5.64
N LYS A 65 -6.40 8.50 5.88
CA LYS A 65 -6.42 9.76 6.66
C LYS A 65 -5.92 9.54 8.09
N TYR A 66 -6.40 8.50 8.76
CA TYR A 66 -5.93 8.12 10.09
C TYR A 66 -4.41 7.85 10.13
N LEU A 67 -3.88 7.16 9.12
CA LEU A 67 -2.45 6.90 8.99
C LEU A 67 -1.66 8.09 8.43
N SER A 68 -2.31 9.17 8.00
CA SER A 68 -1.66 10.28 7.27
C SER A 68 -0.84 9.76 6.07
N ILE A 69 -1.46 8.92 5.25
CA ILE A 69 -0.90 8.38 3.99
C ILE A 69 -1.65 9.01 2.82
N ASN A 70 -0.91 9.50 1.84
CA ASN A 70 -1.48 9.90 0.56
C ASN A 70 -1.65 8.67 -0.35
N LYS A 71 -2.75 8.60 -1.10
CA LYS A 71 -2.99 7.52 -2.08
C LYS A 71 -1.85 7.36 -3.09
N ASN A 72 -1.13 8.45 -3.41
CA ASN A 72 0.03 8.43 -4.32
C ASN A 72 1.26 7.72 -3.74
N GLN A 73 1.28 7.44 -2.42
CA GLN A 73 2.31 6.65 -1.75
C GLN A 73 1.97 5.15 -1.74
N LEU A 74 0.88 4.75 -2.40
CA LEU A 74 0.40 3.37 -2.46
C LEU A 74 0.44 2.87 -3.91
N PRO A 75 0.53 1.55 -4.12
CA PRO A 75 0.48 0.97 -5.45
C PRO A 75 -0.92 1.13 -6.06
N GLN A 76 -0.98 1.16 -7.40
CA GLN A 76 -2.25 1.08 -8.12
C GLN A 76 -2.83 -0.33 -7.99
N LEU A 77 -4.15 -0.40 -7.80
CA LEU A 77 -4.88 -1.64 -7.53
C LEU A 77 -5.44 -2.24 -8.82
N PHE A 78 -5.29 -3.56 -8.97
CA PHE A 78 -5.81 -4.32 -10.10
C PHE A 78 -6.46 -5.64 -9.66
N PRO A 79 -7.43 -6.17 -10.43
CA PRO A 79 -7.91 -7.52 -10.23
C PRO A 79 -6.79 -8.55 -10.36
N PRO A 80 -6.85 -9.68 -9.63
CA PRO A 80 -5.98 -10.81 -9.90
C PRO A 80 -6.15 -11.25 -11.36
N THR A 81 -5.09 -11.75 -12.00
CA THR A 81 -5.01 -12.14 -13.44
C THR A 81 -4.91 -11.01 -14.46
N THR A 82 -4.89 -9.74 -14.04
CA THR A 82 -4.60 -8.62 -14.94
C THR A 82 -3.23 -8.82 -15.60
N LYS A 83 -3.19 -8.73 -16.94
CA LYS A 83 -1.95 -8.77 -17.71
C LYS A 83 -1.26 -7.41 -17.66
N ILE A 84 0.04 -7.44 -17.48
CA ILE A 84 0.89 -6.26 -17.44
C ILE A 84 1.75 -6.30 -18.70
N ASN A 85 1.82 -5.17 -19.40
CA ASN A 85 2.59 -5.01 -20.63
C ASN A 85 4.04 -4.64 -20.33
#